data_AF-A0A257LBI7-F1
#
_entry.id   AF-A0A257LBI7-F1
#
_cell.length_a   1.000
_cell.length_b   1.000
_cell.length_c   1.000
_cell.angle_alpha   90.00
_cell.angle_beta   90.00
_cell.angle_gamma   90.00
#
_symmetry.space_group_name_H-M   'P 1'
#
loop_
_entity.id
_entity.type
_entity.pdbx_description
1 polymer ?
#
loop_
_entity_poly.entity_id
_entity_poly.type
_entity_poly.pdbx_seq_one_letter_code
_entity_poly.pdbx_strand_id
1 'polypeptide(L)'
;MKAKLVLILLVLCMGISAQAQAPFDVSAKAKETIYLFRQAKFETVYNRMDKDMKRVLDVEKLQGFWDVLEMRMGAVKEVGEPKITDRDSLFISVTPIQFEKQKIALKLVFNKQALISGMYLEAANPQHIPAAYIDASRFYENKKTLADPTYPVEGMLTLPNRGKPFPVVIIVAGSGPTDKDLTMGPNRVYKDIAWGLASKGVAAFRYDKRTKTYGAEIAKNKNATVKEEYLLDLQLAVQMLKKNPDIDSTRIYILGHSEGGYLMPYFEKNIKGIAGYIGFAAAYSEMAPMIYDQLVYLQSMAPKKDQASFEPIKHQAIYAQTKLNENSPTDSLPLGISAAYLMYLNQNSPQKLSLNLNQKKVLFIQGGRDYQVPPSELEKWKQALKANTQADFEVYPVLNHLGLEGKGKSKPEEYESPGNVPEEVINRMVRFVLY
;
A
#
# COMPACT_ATOMS: atom_id res chain seq x y z
N MET A 1 27.36 23.00 -7.53
CA MET A 1 26.98 21.58 -7.36
C MET A 1 25.49 21.50 -7.08
N LYS A 2 24.72 21.06 -8.08
CA LYS A 2 23.25 21.10 -8.12
C LYS A 2 22.74 19.66 -8.02
N ALA A 3 22.08 19.30 -6.93
CA ALA A 3 21.29 18.08 -6.85
C ALA A 3 19.84 18.46 -7.19
N LYS A 4 19.41 18.17 -8.43
CA LYS A 4 18.02 18.34 -8.88
C LYS A 4 17.19 17.20 -8.28
N LEU A 5 16.23 17.56 -7.43
CA LEU A 5 15.24 16.64 -6.87
C LEU A 5 14.31 16.17 -8.01
N VAL A 6 14.17 14.86 -8.14
CA VAL A 6 13.21 14.19 -9.03
C VAL A 6 11.81 14.56 -8.55
N LEU A 7 11.02 15.14 -9.45
CA LEU A 7 9.63 15.49 -9.21
C LEU A 7 8.81 14.20 -9.15
N ILE A 8 8.47 13.74 -7.95
CA ILE A 8 7.49 12.65 -7.75
C ILE A 8 6.10 13.29 -7.86
N LEU A 9 5.55 13.27 -9.08
CA LEU A 9 4.13 13.51 -9.29
C LEU A 9 3.41 12.16 -9.21
N LEU A 10 2.81 11.87 -8.05
CA LEU A 10 1.96 10.70 -7.83
C LEU A 10 0.57 11.02 -8.39
N VAL A 11 0.37 10.73 -9.67
CA VAL A 11 -0.97 10.65 -10.28
C VAL A 11 -1.24 9.17 -10.58
N LEU A 12 -2.00 8.54 -9.68
CA LEU A 12 -2.59 7.23 -9.91
C LEU A 12 -3.77 7.40 -10.88
N CYS A 13 -3.52 7.28 -12.18
CA CYS A 13 -4.58 7.03 -13.15
C CYS A 13 -4.84 5.50 -13.20
N MET A 14 -5.99 5.11 -12.65
CA MET A 14 -6.62 3.79 -12.76
C MET A 14 -7.23 3.65 -14.16
N GLY A 15 -7.20 2.49 -14.79
CA GLY A 15 -7.79 1.19 -14.42
C GLY A 15 -7.17 0.02 -15.20
N ILE A 16 -7.90 -1.07 -15.54
CA ILE A 16 -7.49 -2.07 -16.56
C ILE A 16 -8.66 -2.68 -17.35
N SER A 17 -8.64 -2.48 -18.66
CA SER A 17 -9.34 -3.29 -19.67
C SER A 17 -8.64 -4.64 -19.85
N ALA A 18 -9.40 -5.69 -20.16
CA ALA A 18 -8.94 -7.03 -20.53
C ALA A 18 -7.56 -7.06 -21.18
N GLN A 19 -6.72 -8.03 -20.80
CA GLN A 19 -5.35 -8.26 -21.31
C GLN A 19 -5.31 -8.09 -22.83
N ALA A 20 -5.04 -6.86 -23.25
CA ALA A 20 -4.85 -6.54 -24.64
C ALA A 20 -3.40 -6.93 -24.89
N GLN A 21 -3.18 -7.91 -25.74
CA GLN A 21 -1.84 -8.11 -26.27
C GLN A 21 -1.41 -6.79 -26.89
N ALA A 22 -0.30 -6.24 -26.42
CA ALA A 22 0.19 -4.96 -26.91
C ALA A 22 0.30 -5.04 -28.44
N PRO A 23 -0.16 -4.03 -29.20
CA PRO A 23 -0.06 -4.04 -30.66
C PRO A 23 1.39 -3.89 -31.15
N PHE A 24 2.36 -3.94 -30.24
CA PHE A 24 3.78 -3.80 -30.46
C PHE A 24 4.56 -4.58 -29.39
N ASP A 25 5.82 -4.87 -29.67
CA ASP A 25 6.70 -5.50 -28.70
C ASP A 25 7.18 -4.49 -27.65
N VAL A 26 6.57 -4.57 -26.46
CA VAL A 26 6.89 -3.70 -25.31
C VAL A 26 8.32 -3.94 -24.82
N SER A 27 8.78 -5.20 -24.83
CA SER A 27 10.12 -5.57 -24.37
C SER A 27 11.19 -4.99 -25.29
N ALA A 28 11.00 -5.16 -26.61
CA ALA A 28 11.90 -4.59 -27.61
C ALA A 28 11.99 -3.07 -27.51
N LYS A 29 10.85 -2.37 -27.38
CA LYS A 29 10.83 -0.91 -27.24
C LYS A 29 11.48 -0.41 -25.97
N ALA A 30 11.32 -1.12 -24.86
CA ALA A 30 11.94 -0.76 -23.59
C ALA A 30 13.47 -0.87 -23.67
N LYS A 31 13.98 -1.99 -24.18
CA LYS A 31 15.42 -2.20 -24.40
C LYS A 31 16.00 -1.22 -25.42
N GLU A 32 15.28 -0.95 -26.51
CA GLU A 32 15.70 0.02 -27.52
C GLU A 32 15.78 1.44 -26.94
N THR A 33 14.86 1.83 -26.06
CA THR A 33 14.91 3.13 -25.38
C THR A 33 16.18 3.26 -24.53
N ILE A 34 16.54 2.22 -23.77
CA ILE A 34 17.80 2.18 -22.99
C ILE A 34 19.02 2.20 -23.91
N TYR A 35 18.96 1.50 -25.04
CA TYR A 35 20.01 1.56 -26.05
C TYR A 35 20.18 2.99 -26.58
N LEU A 36 19.10 3.69 -26.92
CA LEU A 36 19.15 5.08 -27.40
C LEU A 36 19.74 6.03 -26.35
N PHE A 37 19.40 5.86 -25.08
CA PHE A 37 20.03 6.57 -23.98
C PHE A 37 21.55 6.39 -23.96
N ARG A 38 22.03 5.14 -24.04
CA ARG A 38 23.46 4.81 -24.10
C ARG A 38 24.17 5.38 -25.34
N GLN A 39 23.44 5.58 -26.43
CA GLN A 39 23.95 6.16 -27.68
C GLN A 39 23.81 7.69 -27.74
N ALA A 40 23.44 8.34 -26.61
CA ALA A 40 23.17 9.77 -26.53
C ALA A 40 22.13 10.27 -27.56
N LYS A 41 21.19 9.40 -27.99
CA LYS A 41 20.13 9.71 -28.96
C LYS A 41 18.88 10.25 -28.25
N PHE A 42 19.04 11.27 -27.42
CA PHE A 42 17.97 11.84 -26.59
C PHE A 42 16.83 12.44 -27.41
N GLU A 43 17.13 13.05 -28.56
CA GLU A 43 16.13 13.56 -29.51
C GLU A 43 15.20 12.44 -30.01
N THR A 44 15.75 11.25 -30.26
CA THR A 44 14.97 10.08 -30.68
C THR A 44 14.08 9.56 -29.55
N VAL A 45 14.57 9.56 -28.32
CA VAL A 45 13.77 9.20 -27.14
C VAL A 45 12.66 10.22 -26.90
N TYR A 46 12.98 11.52 -26.98
CA TYR A 46 12.01 12.61 -26.88
C TYR A 46 10.89 12.45 -27.91
N ASN A 47 11.23 12.15 -29.16
CA ASN A 47 10.24 11.95 -30.22
C ASN A 47 9.35 10.72 -30.05
N ARG A 48 9.73 9.78 -29.16
CA ARG A 48 8.92 8.63 -28.77
C ARG A 48 8.04 8.88 -27.56
N MET A 49 8.05 10.08 -26.99
CA MET A 49 7.18 10.46 -25.88
C MET A 49 5.84 10.98 -26.36
N ASP A 50 4.80 10.79 -25.54
CA ASP A 50 3.52 11.45 -25.77
C ASP A 50 3.58 12.96 -25.47
N LYS A 51 2.48 13.65 -25.76
CA LYS A 51 2.38 15.10 -25.59
C LYS A 51 2.58 15.54 -24.15
N ASP A 52 2.14 14.74 -23.18
CA ASP A 52 2.20 15.11 -21.77
C ASP A 52 3.63 14.94 -21.24
N MET A 53 4.30 13.84 -21.57
CA MET A 53 5.71 13.62 -21.25
C MET A 53 6.62 14.70 -21.87
N LYS A 54 6.35 15.10 -23.12
CA LYS A 54 7.11 16.18 -23.77
C LYS A 54 7.00 17.54 -23.06
N ARG A 55 5.93 17.82 -22.32
CA ARG A 55 5.78 19.07 -21.54
C ARG A 55 6.67 19.10 -20.30
N VAL A 56 6.88 17.93 -19.68
CA VAL A 56 7.67 17.82 -18.43
C VAL A 56 9.15 17.59 -18.73
N LEU A 57 9.45 16.83 -19.78
CA LEU A 57 10.77 16.26 -20.03
C LEU A 57 11.23 16.60 -21.47
N ASP A 58 11.94 17.71 -21.61
CA ASP A 58 12.62 18.10 -22.86
C ASP A 58 13.95 17.34 -23.05
N VAL A 59 14.57 17.52 -24.22
CA VAL A 59 15.81 16.82 -24.63
C VAL A 59 16.96 17.11 -23.66
N GLU A 60 17.11 18.35 -23.20
CA GLU A 60 18.17 18.73 -22.26
C GLU A 60 17.99 18.04 -20.90
N LYS A 61 16.75 17.95 -20.40
CA LYS A 61 16.45 17.22 -19.16
C LYS A 61 16.62 15.71 -19.31
N LEU A 62 16.30 15.14 -20.48
CA LEU A 62 16.55 13.73 -20.78
C LEU A 62 18.04 13.39 -20.73
N GLN A 63 18.85 14.22 -21.37
CA GLN A 63 20.30 14.11 -21.31
C GLN A 63 20.80 14.24 -19.87
N GLY A 64 20.40 15.30 -19.17
CA GLY A 64 20.81 15.52 -17.80
C GLY A 64 20.38 14.41 -16.84
N PHE A 65 19.24 13.76 -17.08
CA PHE A 65 18.80 12.58 -16.34
C PHE A 65 19.77 11.41 -16.53
N TRP A 66 20.12 11.08 -17.77
CA TRP A 66 21.01 9.96 -18.07
C TRP A 66 22.45 10.22 -17.60
N ASP A 67 22.96 11.42 -17.84
CA ASP A 67 24.31 11.84 -17.41
C ASP A 67 24.48 11.72 -15.89
N VAL A 68 23.45 12.06 -15.11
CA VAL A 68 23.47 11.91 -13.64
C VAL A 68 23.53 10.44 -13.24
N LEU A 69 22.87 9.54 -13.97
CA LEU A 69 22.94 8.11 -13.68
C LEU A 69 24.32 7.56 -13.97
N GLU A 70 24.89 7.85 -15.12
CA GLU A 70 26.23 7.39 -15.47
C GLU A 70 27.30 8.00 -14.55
N MET A 71 27.19 9.28 -14.21
CA MET A 71 28.09 9.94 -13.26
C MET A 71 28.06 9.26 -11.88
N ARG A 72 26.87 8.95 -11.37
CA ARG A 72 26.72 8.35 -10.04
C ARG A 72 27.09 6.88 -10.04
N MET A 73 26.58 6.13 -11.01
CA MET A 73 26.55 4.66 -11.00
C MET A 73 27.62 4.02 -11.90
N GLY A 74 28.34 4.81 -12.69
CA GLY A 74 29.30 4.34 -13.69
C GLY A 74 28.63 3.95 -15.01
N ALA A 75 29.38 3.36 -15.94
CA ALA A 75 28.83 2.95 -17.24
C ALA A 75 27.81 1.80 -17.14
N VAL A 76 26.90 1.68 -18.11
CA VAL A 76 26.01 0.50 -18.21
C VAL A 76 26.81 -0.72 -18.67
N LYS A 77 26.82 -1.78 -17.85
CA LYS A 77 27.41 -3.08 -18.16
C LYS A 77 26.43 -4.03 -18.85
N GLU A 78 25.20 -4.10 -18.35
CA GLU A 78 24.20 -5.07 -18.82
C GLU A 78 22.79 -4.46 -18.75
N VAL A 79 21.94 -4.83 -19.71
CA VAL A 79 20.50 -4.55 -19.70
C VAL A 79 19.79 -5.89 -19.64
N GLY A 80 19.07 -6.13 -18.54
CA GLY A 80 18.36 -7.39 -18.31
C GLY A 80 17.04 -7.49 -19.06
N GLU A 81 16.37 -8.64 -18.91
CA GLU A 81 15.04 -8.86 -19.47
C GLU A 81 13.97 -8.03 -18.73
N PRO A 82 13.14 -7.26 -19.43
CA PRO A 82 12.10 -6.46 -18.80
C PRO A 82 10.94 -7.34 -18.33
N LYS A 83 10.44 -7.05 -17.12
CA LYS A 83 9.14 -7.58 -16.68
C LYS A 83 8.04 -6.71 -17.27
N ILE A 84 7.13 -7.33 -18.03
CA ILE A 84 6.02 -6.63 -18.69
C ILE A 84 4.72 -6.85 -17.91
N THR A 85 3.99 -5.77 -17.69
CA THR A 85 2.63 -5.78 -17.16
C THR A 85 1.80 -4.75 -17.93
N ASP A 86 0.54 -5.01 -18.21
CA ASP A 86 -0.37 -4.04 -18.82
C ASP A 86 -1.38 -3.50 -17.80
N ARG A 87 -1.76 -2.22 -17.93
CA ARG A 87 -2.84 -1.58 -17.17
C ARG A 87 -3.55 -0.51 -17.99
N ASP A 88 -4.88 -0.53 -18.06
CA ASP A 88 -5.73 0.41 -18.80
C ASP A 88 -5.18 0.87 -20.13
N SER A 89 -4.91 -0.09 -21.00
CA SER A 89 -4.37 0.21 -22.32
C SER A 89 -3.00 0.91 -22.31
N LEU A 90 -2.35 0.95 -21.15
CA LEU A 90 -0.94 1.28 -20.97
C LEU A 90 -0.16 -0.02 -20.79
N PHE A 91 1.04 -0.05 -21.34
CA PHE A 91 1.95 -1.18 -21.29
C PHE A 91 3.18 -0.77 -20.51
N ILE A 92 3.44 -1.45 -19.40
CA ILE A 92 4.48 -1.10 -18.44
C ILE A 92 5.60 -2.13 -18.58
N SER A 93 6.81 -1.63 -18.77
CA SER A 93 8.03 -2.41 -18.69
C SER A 93 8.82 -1.98 -17.46
N VAL A 94 9.38 -2.93 -16.73
CA VAL A 94 10.38 -2.69 -15.68
C VAL A 94 11.65 -3.41 -16.11
N THR A 95 12.63 -2.65 -16.58
CA THR A 95 13.86 -3.19 -17.20
C THR A 95 15.04 -3.04 -16.26
N PRO A 96 15.61 -4.12 -15.72
CA PRO A 96 16.81 -4.05 -14.90
C PRO A 96 18.02 -3.57 -15.73
N ILE A 97 18.80 -2.65 -15.20
CA ILE A 97 20.04 -2.12 -15.78
C ILE A 97 21.15 -2.28 -14.74
N GLN A 98 22.19 -3.02 -15.11
CA GLN A 98 23.41 -3.14 -14.33
C GLN A 98 24.37 -2.04 -14.77
N PHE A 99 24.63 -1.07 -13.89
CA PHE A 99 25.72 -0.12 -14.02
C PHE A 99 26.98 -0.66 -13.31
N GLU A 100 28.13 0.00 -13.45
CA GLU A 100 29.38 -0.46 -12.82
C GLU A 100 29.29 -0.59 -11.30
N LYS A 101 28.56 0.32 -10.64
CA LYS A 101 28.49 0.41 -9.18
C LYS A 101 27.19 -0.13 -8.58
N GLN A 102 26.09 -0.18 -9.36
CA GLN A 102 24.78 -0.56 -8.84
C GLN A 102 23.86 -1.11 -9.93
N LYS A 103 22.91 -1.95 -9.54
CA LYS A 103 21.78 -2.36 -10.37
C LYS A 103 20.54 -1.54 -10.02
N ILE A 104 19.93 -0.89 -11.02
CA ILE A 104 18.62 -0.23 -10.91
C ILE A 104 17.66 -0.81 -11.96
N ALA A 105 16.39 -0.46 -11.95
CA ALA A 105 15.48 -0.73 -13.05
C ALA A 105 14.94 0.58 -13.63
N LEU A 106 14.88 0.67 -14.95
CA LEU A 106 14.15 1.71 -15.65
C LEU A 106 12.75 1.20 -15.96
N LYS A 107 11.75 1.86 -15.39
CA LYS A 107 10.35 1.61 -15.69
C LYS A 107 9.86 2.57 -16.76
N LEU A 108 9.34 2.02 -17.85
CA LEU A 108 8.72 2.78 -18.94
C LEU A 108 7.27 2.37 -19.10
N VAL A 109 6.40 3.37 -19.23
CA VAL A 109 4.96 3.21 -19.48
C VAL A 109 4.69 3.66 -20.91
N PHE A 110 4.04 2.81 -21.70
CA PHE A 110 3.69 3.09 -23.09
C PHE A 110 2.17 3.14 -23.26
N ASN A 111 1.65 4.04 -24.09
CA ASN A 111 0.23 4.01 -24.49
C ASN A 111 -0.04 3.07 -25.69
N LYS A 112 -1.30 2.97 -26.15
CA LYS A 112 -1.69 2.14 -27.31
C LYS A 112 -0.95 2.49 -28.60
N GLN A 113 -0.47 3.73 -28.73
CA GLN A 113 0.29 4.22 -29.88
C GLN A 113 1.80 3.95 -29.74
N ALA A 114 2.20 3.20 -28.72
CA ALA A 114 3.59 2.87 -28.40
C ALA A 114 4.48 4.08 -28.08
N LEU A 115 3.87 5.18 -27.62
CA LEU A 115 4.57 6.35 -27.11
C LEU A 115 4.79 6.23 -25.60
N ILE A 116 5.92 6.73 -25.12
CA ILE A 116 6.28 6.77 -23.70
C ILE A 116 5.41 7.83 -23.00
N SER A 117 4.56 7.36 -22.10
CA SER A 117 3.66 8.13 -21.26
C SER A 117 4.15 8.26 -19.81
N GLY A 118 5.24 7.55 -19.46
CA GLY A 118 5.87 7.64 -18.14
C GLY A 118 7.25 7.00 -18.09
N MET A 119 8.14 7.53 -17.25
CA MET A 119 9.52 7.06 -17.07
C MET A 119 9.93 7.21 -15.60
N TYR A 120 10.39 6.12 -14.98
CA TYR A 120 10.73 6.07 -13.54
C TYR A 120 11.95 5.20 -13.28
N LEU A 121 12.65 5.46 -12.18
CA LEU A 121 13.69 4.57 -11.66
C LEU A 121 13.13 3.76 -10.49
N GLU A 122 13.40 2.47 -10.49
CA GLU A 122 13.06 1.53 -9.42
C GLU A 122 14.34 0.78 -8.99
N ALA A 123 14.34 0.16 -7.81
CA ALA A 123 15.38 -0.79 -7.46
C ALA A 123 15.30 -2.03 -8.36
N ALA A 124 16.43 -2.52 -8.89
CA ALA A 124 16.45 -3.56 -9.93
C ALA A 124 15.84 -4.91 -9.56
N ASN A 125 15.82 -5.19 -8.25
CA ASN A 125 15.27 -6.36 -7.60
C ASN A 125 15.34 -6.02 -6.12
N PRO A 126 14.31 -5.38 -5.56
CA PRO A 126 14.34 -5.11 -4.14
C PRO A 126 14.04 -6.46 -3.45
N GLN A 127 15.10 -7.25 -3.27
CA GLN A 127 15.02 -8.55 -2.64
C GLN A 127 14.52 -8.30 -1.22
N HIS A 128 13.39 -8.89 -0.91
CA HIS A 128 12.88 -8.89 0.45
C HIS A 128 13.91 -9.57 1.35
N ILE A 129 14.36 -8.86 2.37
CA ILE A 129 15.25 -9.38 3.41
C ILE A 129 14.37 -9.59 4.65
N PRO A 130 14.09 -10.84 5.05
CA PRO A 130 13.35 -11.11 6.27
C PRO A 130 14.13 -10.62 7.50
N ALA A 131 13.41 -10.17 8.53
CA ALA A 131 14.03 -9.78 9.79
C ALA A 131 14.76 -10.95 10.45
N ALA A 132 15.87 -10.67 11.14
CA ALA A 132 16.72 -11.71 11.76
C ALA A 132 16.01 -12.58 12.81
N TYR A 133 14.95 -12.07 13.44
CA TYR A 133 14.15 -12.81 14.43
C TYR A 133 13.13 -13.77 13.79
N ILE A 134 12.96 -13.74 12.47
CA ILE A 134 12.07 -14.65 11.74
C ILE A 134 12.79 -15.99 11.57
N ASP A 135 12.18 -17.04 12.09
CA ASP A 135 12.68 -18.41 11.97
C ASP A 135 11.81 -19.19 10.98
N ALA A 136 12.24 -19.22 9.71
CA ALA A 136 11.54 -19.92 8.64
C ALA A 136 11.43 -21.44 8.86
N SER A 137 12.19 -22.03 9.79
CA SER A 137 12.07 -23.44 10.14
C SER A 137 10.90 -23.75 11.09
N ARG A 138 10.20 -22.72 11.59
CA ARG A 138 9.12 -22.83 12.58
C ARG A 138 7.72 -22.71 12.03
N PHE A 139 7.57 -22.43 10.74
CA PHE A 139 6.27 -22.29 10.10
C PHE A 139 6.29 -22.77 8.65
N TYR A 140 5.11 -22.93 8.07
CA TYR A 140 4.90 -23.16 6.64
C TYR A 140 3.75 -22.29 6.12
N GLU A 141 3.74 -22.05 4.81
CA GLU A 141 2.73 -21.23 4.15
C GLU A 141 1.84 -22.09 3.24
N ASN A 142 0.53 -21.96 3.41
CA ASN A 142 -0.48 -22.58 2.58
C ASN A 142 -1.20 -21.53 1.75
N LYS A 143 -1.10 -21.61 0.42
CA LYS A 143 -1.96 -20.82 -0.46
C LYS A 143 -3.43 -21.14 -0.19
N LYS A 144 -4.25 -20.10 -0.16
CA LYS A 144 -5.71 -20.17 -0.05
C LYS A 144 -6.34 -19.27 -1.09
N THR A 145 -7.59 -19.52 -1.39
CA THR A 145 -8.40 -18.68 -2.26
C THR A 145 -9.65 -18.31 -1.50
N LEU A 146 -9.90 -17.01 -1.35
CA LEU A 146 -11.19 -16.51 -0.88
C LEU A 146 -12.10 -16.46 -2.11
N ALA A 147 -13.27 -17.11 -2.04
CA ALA A 147 -14.12 -17.29 -3.21
C ALA A 147 -15.55 -16.79 -3.01
N ASP A 148 -15.94 -15.84 -3.87
CA ASP A 148 -17.12 -15.97 -4.72
C ASP A 148 -16.61 -16.56 -6.07
N PRO A 149 -17.29 -17.54 -6.71
CA PRO A 149 -16.83 -18.19 -7.94
C PRO A 149 -16.50 -17.21 -9.09
N THR A 150 -16.97 -15.98 -9.03
CA THR A 150 -16.74 -14.96 -10.08
C THR A 150 -15.48 -14.12 -9.85
N TYR A 151 -15.07 -13.90 -8.60
CA TYR A 151 -13.96 -12.99 -8.25
C TYR A 151 -13.05 -13.59 -7.17
N PRO A 152 -12.34 -14.69 -7.46
CA PRO A 152 -11.46 -15.34 -6.48
C PRO A 152 -10.25 -14.45 -6.12
N VAL A 153 -9.98 -14.33 -4.82
CA VAL A 153 -8.88 -13.53 -4.30
C VAL A 153 -7.82 -14.44 -3.66
N GLU A 154 -6.56 -14.27 -4.03
CA GLU A 154 -5.46 -15.05 -3.47
C GLU A 154 -5.18 -14.67 -2.01
N GLY A 155 -4.99 -15.69 -1.18
CA GLY A 155 -4.58 -15.57 0.21
C GLY A 155 -3.42 -16.51 0.56
N MET A 156 -2.78 -16.22 1.69
CA MET A 156 -1.70 -17.00 2.25
C MET A 156 -1.94 -17.21 3.74
N LEU A 157 -2.06 -18.47 4.14
CA LEU A 157 -2.17 -18.88 5.53
C LEU A 157 -0.81 -19.37 6.03
N THR A 158 -0.20 -18.61 6.93
CA THR A 158 1.06 -18.93 7.58
C THR A 158 0.78 -19.66 8.89
N LEU A 159 1.26 -20.89 9.03
CA LEU A 159 0.96 -21.78 10.15
C LEU A 159 2.24 -22.14 10.90
N PRO A 160 2.27 -22.05 12.24
CA PRO A 160 3.34 -22.63 13.04
C PRO A 160 3.43 -24.15 12.82
N ASN A 161 4.63 -24.72 13.01
CA ASN A 161 4.86 -26.15 12.83
C ASN A 161 4.31 -27.02 13.98
N ARG A 162 4.12 -26.44 15.17
CA ARG A 162 3.74 -27.17 16.39
C ARG A 162 2.80 -26.33 17.27
N GLY A 163 1.84 -26.99 17.93
CA GLY A 163 0.93 -26.36 18.89
C GLY A 163 -0.51 -26.13 18.40
N LYS A 164 -1.02 -26.99 17.50
CA LYS A 164 -2.40 -26.93 16.99
C LYS A 164 -3.44 -27.23 18.09
N PRO A 165 -4.67 -26.67 18.01
CA PRO A 165 -5.10 -25.64 17.05
C PRO A 165 -4.56 -24.25 17.41
N PHE A 166 -4.28 -23.42 16.39
CA PHE A 166 -3.61 -22.14 16.56
C PHE A 166 -4.59 -20.97 16.69
N PRO A 167 -4.33 -19.98 17.58
CA PRO A 167 -4.94 -18.66 17.40
C PRO A 167 -4.44 -18.05 16.09
N VAL A 168 -5.28 -17.25 15.43
CA VAL A 168 -4.96 -16.67 14.12
C VAL A 168 -5.22 -15.17 14.07
N VAL A 169 -4.31 -14.44 13.43
CA VAL A 169 -4.49 -13.02 13.09
C VAL A 169 -4.77 -12.88 11.60
N ILE A 170 -5.91 -12.31 11.24
CA ILE A 170 -6.21 -11.90 9.87
C ILE A 170 -5.69 -10.48 9.66
N ILE A 171 -4.76 -10.30 8.74
CA ILE A 171 -4.18 -8.99 8.40
C ILE A 171 -5.05 -8.35 7.30
N VAL A 172 -5.72 -7.26 7.65
CA VAL A 172 -6.54 -6.43 6.76
C VAL A 172 -5.74 -5.20 6.37
N ALA A 173 -5.47 -5.10 5.07
CA ALA A 173 -4.65 -4.07 4.49
C ALA A 173 -5.24 -2.65 4.65
N GLY A 174 -4.40 -1.64 4.44
CA GLY A 174 -4.81 -0.24 4.40
C GLY A 174 -5.46 0.18 3.09
N SER A 175 -5.49 1.50 2.88
CA SER A 175 -6.12 2.10 1.70
C SER A 175 -5.48 1.69 0.37
N GLY A 176 -6.32 1.69 -0.66
CA GLY A 176 -5.91 1.45 -2.04
C GLY A 176 -5.64 -0.02 -2.39
N PRO A 177 -5.35 -0.29 -3.68
CA PRO A 177 -5.03 -1.63 -4.17
C PRO A 177 -3.73 -2.17 -3.57
N THR A 178 -3.83 -3.18 -2.70
CA THR A 178 -2.68 -3.75 -1.97
C THR A 178 -2.61 -5.27 -2.15
N ASP A 179 -1.40 -5.82 -2.29
CA ASP A 179 -1.20 -7.27 -2.26
C ASP A 179 -1.08 -7.81 -0.82
N LYS A 180 -1.21 -9.13 -0.66
CA LYS A 180 -1.17 -9.82 0.64
C LYS A 180 0.17 -9.69 1.39
N ASP A 181 1.22 -9.16 0.76
CA ASP A 181 2.54 -9.01 1.36
C ASP A 181 2.80 -7.56 1.80
N LEU A 182 2.00 -6.59 1.35
CA LEU A 182 2.33 -5.17 1.29
C LEU A 182 3.68 -4.94 0.60
N THR A 183 3.74 -5.25 -0.68
CA THR A 183 4.91 -4.95 -1.52
C THR A 183 5.06 -3.43 -1.71
N MET A 184 6.00 -2.83 -0.99
CA MET A 184 6.41 -1.43 -1.13
C MET A 184 7.94 -1.39 -1.23
N GLY A 185 8.47 -1.16 -2.44
CA GLY A 185 9.90 -1.32 -2.71
C GLY A 185 10.43 -2.69 -2.22
N PRO A 186 11.47 -2.74 -1.37
CA PRO A 186 12.01 -3.98 -0.77
C PRO A 186 11.18 -4.55 0.37
N ASN A 187 10.21 -3.80 0.87
CA ASN A 187 9.49 -4.13 2.08
C ASN A 187 8.33 -5.08 1.79
N ARG A 188 8.10 -6.05 2.68
CA ARG A 188 6.97 -6.98 2.65
C ARG A 188 6.34 -7.02 4.05
N VAL A 189 5.83 -5.87 4.48
CA VAL A 189 5.46 -5.61 5.88
C VAL A 189 4.46 -6.63 6.42
N TYR A 190 3.40 -6.94 5.66
CA TYR A 190 2.39 -7.91 6.13
C TYR A 190 2.93 -9.33 6.16
N LYS A 191 3.86 -9.66 5.26
CA LYS A 191 4.57 -10.93 5.29
C LYS A 191 5.48 -11.02 6.51
N ASP A 192 6.24 -9.96 6.82
CA ASP A 192 7.12 -9.91 7.99
C ASP A 192 6.33 -10.06 9.29
N ILE A 193 5.18 -9.37 9.41
CA ILE A 193 4.27 -9.55 10.55
C ILE A 193 3.79 -11.00 10.62
N ALA A 194 3.29 -11.57 9.52
CA ALA A 194 2.78 -12.94 9.49
C ALA A 194 3.86 -13.97 9.88
N TRP A 195 5.07 -13.81 9.35
CA TRP A 195 6.21 -14.69 9.63
C TRP A 195 6.72 -14.53 11.06
N GLY A 196 6.77 -13.30 11.59
CA GLY A 196 7.14 -13.03 12.98
C GLY A 196 6.14 -13.64 13.97
N LEU A 197 4.83 -13.49 13.71
CA LEU A 197 3.76 -14.12 14.48
C LEU A 197 3.88 -15.66 14.45
N ALA A 198 4.05 -16.25 13.27
CA ALA A 198 4.11 -17.70 13.09
C ALA A 198 5.37 -18.32 13.72
N SER A 199 6.51 -17.62 13.64
CA SER A 199 7.75 -18.00 14.34
C SER A 199 7.53 -18.14 15.85
N LYS A 200 6.55 -17.42 16.40
CA LYS A 200 6.22 -17.36 17.83
C LYS A 200 4.89 -18.03 18.19
N GLY A 201 4.37 -18.90 17.33
CA GLY A 201 3.23 -19.78 17.64
C GLY A 201 1.84 -19.21 17.36
N VAL A 202 1.74 -18.08 16.67
CA VAL A 202 0.46 -17.48 16.24
C VAL A 202 0.31 -17.61 14.73
N ALA A 203 -0.77 -18.23 14.26
CA ALA A 203 -1.04 -18.30 12.83
C ALA A 203 -1.40 -16.91 12.27
N ALA A 204 -1.14 -16.69 10.99
CA ALA A 204 -1.49 -15.44 10.34
C ALA A 204 -2.08 -15.69 8.95
N PHE A 205 -3.15 -14.97 8.62
CA PHE A 205 -3.76 -15.00 7.30
C PHE A 205 -3.68 -13.62 6.65
N ARG A 206 -3.14 -13.58 5.43
CA ARG A 206 -2.99 -12.38 4.62
C ARG A 206 -3.55 -12.64 3.23
N TYR A 207 -4.19 -11.67 2.62
CA TYR A 207 -4.85 -11.84 1.32
C TYR A 207 -4.74 -10.57 0.47
N ASP A 208 -4.77 -10.76 -0.85
CA ASP A 208 -4.75 -9.64 -1.80
C ASP A 208 -6.05 -8.85 -1.62
N LYS A 209 -6.03 -7.52 -1.72
CA LYS A 209 -7.31 -6.80 -1.78
C LYS A 209 -7.99 -7.09 -3.10
N ARG A 210 -9.32 -7.20 -3.11
CA ARG A 210 -10.09 -7.30 -4.37
C ARG A 210 -9.79 -6.14 -5.32
N THR A 211 -9.52 -4.95 -4.78
CA THR A 211 -9.13 -3.77 -5.58
C THR A 211 -7.76 -3.89 -6.23
N LYS A 212 -6.87 -4.78 -5.75
CA LYS A 212 -5.61 -5.13 -6.41
C LYS A 212 -5.81 -6.12 -7.55
N THR A 213 -6.70 -7.09 -7.39
CA THR A 213 -6.91 -8.17 -8.37
C THR A 213 -7.95 -7.80 -9.44
N TYR A 214 -9.02 -7.12 -9.05
CA TYR A 214 -10.20 -6.78 -9.86
C TYR A 214 -10.57 -5.29 -9.75
N GLY A 215 -9.56 -4.42 -9.62
CA GLY A 215 -9.77 -2.99 -9.43
C GLY A 215 -10.56 -2.34 -10.57
N ALA A 216 -10.39 -2.83 -11.80
CA ALA A 216 -11.10 -2.30 -12.95
C ALA A 216 -12.59 -2.70 -12.96
N GLU A 217 -12.89 -3.92 -12.57
CA GLU A 217 -14.26 -4.43 -12.44
C GLU A 217 -15.00 -3.70 -11.32
N ILE A 218 -14.33 -3.48 -10.19
CA ILE A 218 -14.87 -2.68 -9.09
C ILE A 218 -15.11 -1.23 -9.55
N ALA A 219 -14.16 -0.63 -10.29
CA ALA A 219 -14.28 0.76 -10.76
C ALA A 219 -15.45 0.98 -11.72
N LYS A 220 -15.91 -0.06 -12.44
CA LYS A 220 -17.15 0.00 -13.25
C LYS A 220 -18.40 0.20 -12.39
N ASN A 221 -18.38 -0.28 -11.14
CA ASN A 221 -19.45 -0.07 -10.19
C ASN A 221 -19.20 1.23 -9.39
N LYS A 222 -19.79 2.33 -9.84
CA LYS A 222 -19.71 3.64 -9.16
C LYS A 222 -20.27 3.63 -7.73
N ASN A 223 -21.07 2.63 -7.38
CA ASN A 223 -21.68 2.43 -6.07
C ASN A 223 -20.88 1.46 -5.18
N ALA A 224 -19.71 0.98 -5.63
CA ALA A 224 -18.85 0.16 -4.77
C ALA A 224 -18.37 0.95 -3.55
N THR A 225 -18.39 0.30 -2.40
CA THR A 225 -18.04 0.89 -1.09
C THR A 225 -17.02 0.00 -0.36
N VAL A 226 -16.67 0.39 0.87
CA VAL A 226 -15.89 -0.47 1.79
C VAL A 226 -16.53 -1.84 2.03
N LYS A 227 -17.84 -2.00 1.79
CA LYS A 227 -18.48 -3.31 1.89
C LYS A 227 -17.90 -4.27 0.85
N GLU A 228 -17.90 -3.88 -0.41
CA GLU A 228 -17.36 -4.66 -1.51
C GLU A 228 -15.82 -4.76 -1.44
N GLU A 229 -15.16 -3.69 -0.99
CA GLU A 229 -13.69 -3.64 -0.90
C GLU A 229 -13.13 -4.46 0.26
N TYR A 230 -13.78 -4.45 1.43
CA TYR A 230 -13.25 -5.07 2.66
C TYR A 230 -14.18 -6.14 3.24
N LEU A 231 -15.45 -5.81 3.52
CA LEU A 231 -16.30 -6.62 4.38
C LEU A 231 -16.56 -8.02 3.81
N LEU A 232 -16.87 -8.12 2.52
CA LEU A 232 -17.23 -9.40 1.90
C LEU A 232 -16.05 -10.40 1.92
N ASP A 233 -14.84 -9.94 1.60
CA ASP A 233 -13.65 -10.82 1.64
C ASP A 233 -13.26 -11.20 3.06
N LEU A 234 -13.35 -10.27 3.99
CA LEU A 234 -13.07 -10.55 5.39
C LEU A 234 -14.06 -11.56 5.98
N GLN A 235 -15.34 -11.49 5.60
CA GLN A 235 -16.34 -12.51 5.97
C GLN A 235 -15.97 -13.89 5.42
N LEU A 236 -15.55 -13.98 4.16
CA LEU A 236 -15.08 -15.23 3.56
C LEU A 236 -13.84 -15.77 4.26
N ALA A 237 -12.87 -14.90 4.58
CA ALA A 237 -11.67 -15.27 5.31
C ALA A 237 -11.99 -15.84 6.70
N VAL A 238 -12.86 -15.17 7.46
CA VAL A 238 -13.30 -15.64 8.79
C VAL A 238 -14.04 -16.98 8.68
N GLN A 239 -14.93 -17.14 7.71
CA GLN A 239 -15.65 -18.40 7.50
C GLN A 239 -14.70 -19.55 7.12
N MET A 240 -13.73 -19.29 6.23
CA MET A 240 -12.73 -20.27 5.83
C MET A 240 -11.88 -20.72 7.03
N LEU A 241 -11.42 -19.77 7.85
CA LEU A 241 -10.58 -20.06 9.01
C LEU A 241 -11.34 -20.80 10.11
N LYS A 242 -12.61 -20.46 10.36
CA LYS A 242 -13.46 -21.19 11.31
C LYS A 242 -13.66 -22.66 10.95
N LYS A 243 -13.59 -23.01 9.65
CA LYS A 243 -13.73 -24.38 9.14
C LYS A 243 -12.40 -25.13 9.07
N ASN A 244 -11.27 -24.45 9.32
CA ASN A 244 -9.95 -25.07 9.24
C ASN A 244 -9.61 -25.77 10.58
N PRO A 245 -9.38 -27.09 10.60
CA PRO A 245 -9.10 -27.82 11.85
C PRO A 245 -7.77 -27.42 12.51
N ASP A 246 -6.85 -26.79 11.78
CA ASP A 246 -5.59 -26.29 12.34
C ASP A 246 -5.77 -24.99 13.13
N ILE A 247 -6.93 -24.32 13.01
CA ILE A 247 -7.21 -23.00 13.60
C ILE A 247 -8.19 -23.15 14.76
N ASP A 248 -7.90 -22.47 15.85
CA ASP A 248 -8.81 -22.31 16.97
C ASP A 248 -9.88 -21.28 16.59
N SER A 249 -11.08 -21.77 16.28
CA SER A 249 -12.19 -20.94 15.81
C SER A 249 -12.72 -19.94 16.85
N THR A 250 -12.32 -20.09 18.12
CA THR A 250 -12.64 -19.14 19.21
C THR A 250 -11.60 -18.04 19.37
N ARG A 251 -10.42 -18.19 18.76
CA ARG A 251 -9.28 -17.26 18.86
C ARG A 251 -8.87 -16.70 17.50
N ILE A 252 -9.84 -16.10 16.81
CA ILE A 252 -9.64 -15.35 15.57
C ILE A 252 -9.56 -13.86 15.89
N TYR A 253 -8.45 -13.24 15.52
CA TYR A 253 -8.17 -11.82 15.70
C TYR A 253 -8.08 -11.12 14.34
N ILE A 254 -8.37 -9.82 14.31
CA ILE A 254 -8.23 -8.99 13.11
C ILE A 254 -7.19 -7.90 13.39
N LEU A 255 -6.12 -7.87 12.59
CA LEU A 255 -5.19 -6.75 12.53
C LEU A 255 -5.60 -5.85 11.37
N GLY A 256 -6.03 -4.63 11.67
CA GLY A 256 -6.34 -3.62 10.66
C GLY A 256 -5.21 -2.60 10.55
N HIS A 257 -4.60 -2.46 9.37
CA HIS A 257 -3.61 -1.42 9.09
C HIS A 257 -4.28 -0.18 8.49
N SER A 258 -3.96 1.03 8.97
CA SER A 258 -4.45 2.28 8.35
C SER A 258 -5.98 2.29 8.23
N GLU A 259 -6.56 2.37 7.02
CA GLU A 259 -8.01 2.25 6.78
C GLU A 259 -8.60 0.89 7.21
N GLY A 260 -7.84 -0.21 7.14
CA GLY A 260 -8.26 -1.48 7.73
C GLY A 260 -8.42 -1.38 9.25
N GLY A 261 -7.62 -0.53 9.91
CA GLY A 261 -7.73 -0.19 11.33
C GLY A 261 -8.93 0.72 11.62
N TYR A 262 -9.17 1.71 10.76
CA TYR A 262 -10.34 2.58 10.79
C TYR A 262 -11.66 1.77 10.75
N LEU A 263 -11.70 0.70 9.96
CA LEU A 263 -12.90 -0.13 9.77
C LEU A 263 -13.11 -1.19 10.86
N MET A 264 -12.24 -1.33 11.87
CA MET A 264 -12.39 -2.36 12.92
C MET A 264 -13.76 -2.34 13.63
N PRO A 265 -14.32 -1.18 14.06
CA PRO A 265 -15.64 -1.16 14.67
C PRO A 265 -16.79 -1.49 13.70
N TYR A 266 -16.59 -1.22 12.41
CA TYR A 266 -17.50 -1.64 11.34
C TYR A 266 -17.43 -3.16 11.12
N PHE A 267 -16.24 -3.75 11.17
CA PHE A 267 -16.08 -5.20 11.12
C PHE A 267 -16.74 -5.88 12.31
N GLU A 268 -16.55 -5.38 13.54
CA GLU A 268 -17.20 -5.95 14.74
C GLU A 268 -18.73 -5.90 14.66
N LYS A 269 -19.29 -4.82 14.10
CA LYS A 269 -20.73 -4.71 13.87
C LYS A 269 -21.24 -5.85 12.98
N ASN A 270 -20.50 -6.22 11.94
CA ASN A 270 -20.97 -7.05 10.84
C ASN A 270 -20.42 -8.49 10.82
N ILE A 271 -19.42 -8.81 11.64
CA ILE A 271 -18.77 -10.13 11.68
C ILE A 271 -18.77 -10.65 13.11
N LYS A 272 -19.34 -11.84 13.32
CA LYS A 272 -19.44 -12.47 14.64
C LYS A 272 -18.29 -13.43 14.93
N GLY A 273 -17.96 -13.56 16.21
CA GLY A 273 -16.95 -14.51 16.70
C GLY A 273 -15.51 -14.07 16.41
N ILE A 274 -15.24 -12.76 16.48
CA ILE A 274 -13.88 -12.21 16.54
C ILE A 274 -13.50 -12.04 18.01
N ALA A 275 -12.34 -12.57 18.39
CA ALA A 275 -11.82 -12.59 19.75
C ALA A 275 -11.21 -11.24 20.16
N GLY A 276 -10.61 -10.52 19.21
CA GLY A 276 -10.03 -9.20 19.46
C GLY A 276 -9.48 -8.54 18.21
N TYR A 277 -9.03 -7.30 18.38
CA TYR A 277 -8.61 -6.41 17.30
C TYR A 277 -7.22 -5.82 17.55
N ILE A 278 -6.41 -5.69 16.51
CA ILE A 278 -5.12 -5.00 16.54
C ILE A 278 -5.19 -3.84 15.52
N GLY A 279 -5.25 -2.60 16.00
CA GLY A 279 -5.15 -1.41 15.16
C GLY A 279 -3.68 -1.04 14.94
N PHE A 280 -3.17 -1.20 13.72
CA PHE A 280 -1.81 -0.83 13.37
C PHE A 280 -1.82 0.45 12.53
N ALA A 281 -1.30 1.56 13.08
CA ALA A 281 -1.46 2.89 12.49
C ALA A 281 -2.94 3.18 12.14
N ALA A 282 -3.87 2.88 13.05
CA ALA A 282 -5.30 2.92 12.77
C ALA A 282 -5.84 4.36 12.83
N ALA A 283 -6.35 4.86 11.70
CA ALA A 283 -6.99 6.17 11.66
C ALA A 283 -8.28 6.20 12.49
N TYR A 284 -8.61 7.34 13.10
CA TYR A 284 -9.88 7.56 13.79
C TYR A 284 -10.76 8.56 13.04
N SER A 285 -10.15 9.62 12.54
CA SER A 285 -10.80 10.75 11.89
C SER A 285 -11.31 10.40 10.50
N GLU A 286 -12.32 11.14 10.02
CA GLU A 286 -12.84 10.94 8.67
C GLU A 286 -11.73 11.10 7.63
N MET A 287 -11.88 10.37 6.51
CA MET A 287 -10.82 10.25 5.51
C MET A 287 -10.49 11.58 4.83
N ALA A 288 -11.50 12.42 4.53
CA ALA A 288 -11.25 13.68 3.83
C ALA A 288 -10.41 14.68 4.65
N PRO A 289 -10.69 14.93 5.94
CA PRO A 289 -9.76 15.66 6.82
C PRO A 289 -8.37 15.05 6.88
N MET A 290 -8.26 13.71 7.00
CA MET A 290 -6.98 13.02 7.06
C MET A 290 -6.15 13.23 5.78
N ILE A 291 -6.78 13.10 4.60
CA ILE A 291 -6.14 13.38 3.31
C ILE A 291 -5.62 14.83 3.28
N TYR A 292 -6.43 15.79 3.73
CA TYR A 292 -6.01 17.19 3.78
C TYR A 292 -4.75 17.38 4.65
N ASP A 293 -4.74 16.82 5.87
CA ASP A 293 -3.60 16.94 6.79
C ASP A 293 -2.33 16.28 6.23
N GLN A 294 -2.47 15.12 5.59
CA GLN A 294 -1.37 14.47 4.87
C GLN A 294 -0.78 15.36 3.77
N LEU A 295 -1.65 16.01 2.98
CA LEU A 295 -1.22 16.90 1.91
C LEU A 295 -0.53 18.15 2.46
N VAL A 296 -1.02 18.72 3.57
CA VAL A 296 -0.38 19.86 4.26
C VAL A 296 1.03 19.46 4.73
N TYR A 297 1.17 18.27 5.33
CA TYR A 297 2.47 17.77 5.76
C TYR A 297 3.45 17.63 4.58
N LEU A 298 3.03 16.95 3.50
CA LEU A 298 3.86 16.75 2.32
C LEU A 298 4.21 18.08 1.64
N GLN A 299 3.25 18.99 1.52
CA GLN A 299 3.47 20.34 0.98
C GLN A 299 4.50 21.12 1.79
N SER A 300 4.48 21.00 3.12
CA SER A 300 5.45 21.68 4.00
C SER A 300 6.89 21.20 3.80
N MET A 301 7.08 20.00 3.26
CA MET A 301 8.38 19.41 2.96
C MET A 301 8.78 19.56 1.50
N ALA A 302 7.83 19.85 0.61
CA ALA A 302 8.08 20.00 -0.80
C ALA A 302 8.86 21.28 -1.13
N PRO A 303 9.71 21.29 -2.18
CA PRO A 303 10.30 22.51 -2.70
C PRO A 303 9.24 23.56 -3.03
N LYS A 304 9.50 24.84 -2.77
CA LYS A 304 8.52 25.94 -3.01
C LYS A 304 7.84 25.90 -4.39
N LYS A 305 8.60 25.55 -5.43
CA LYS A 305 8.09 25.43 -6.81
C LYS A 305 7.03 24.33 -7.00
N ASP A 306 7.03 23.31 -6.14
CA ASP A 306 6.17 22.14 -6.25
C ASP A 306 4.95 22.23 -5.30
N GLN A 307 4.95 23.18 -4.36
CA GLN A 307 3.88 23.35 -3.37
C GLN A 307 2.51 23.61 -3.99
N ALA A 308 2.43 24.28 -5.13
CA ALA A 308 1.17 24.57 -5.82
C ALA A 308 0.47 23.29 -6.34
N SER A 309 1.20 22.19 -6.54
CA SER A 309 0.64 20.93 -7.04
C SER A 309 -0.29 20.23 -6.04
N PHE A 310 -0.21 20.59 -4.76
CA PHE A 310 -1.04 20.00 -3.70
C PHE A 310 -2.41 20.67 -3.57
N GLU A 311 -2.54 21.93 -4.03
CA GLU A 311 -3.76 22.73 -3.83
C GLU A 311 -5.02 22.13 -4.46
N PRO A 312 -5.01 21.54 -5.68
CA PRO A 312 -6.21 20.93 -6.24
C PRO A 312 -6.78 19.83 -5.36
N ILE A 313 -5.95 18.92 -4.85
CA ILE A 313 -6.40 17.79 -4.02
C ILE A 313 -6.80 18.29 -2.62
N LYS A 314 -6.12 19.31 -2.08
CA LYS A 314 -6.54 19.96 -0.83
C LYS A 314 -7.92 20.60 -0.96
N HIS A 315 -8.20 21.29 -2.07
CA HIS A 315 -9.52 21.85 -2.34
C HIS A 315 -10.59 20.77 -2.49
N GLN A 316 -10.28 19.66 -3.16
CA GLN A 316 -11.18 18.50 -3.24
C GLN A 316 -11.45 17.89 -1.85
N ALA A 317 -10.41 17.77 -1.00
CA ALA A 317 -10.56 17.28 0.36
C ALA A 317 -11.42 18.22 1.22
N ILE A 318 -11.30 19.54 1.08
CA ILE A 318 -12.18 20.53 1.74
C ILE A 318 -13.60 20.42 1.21
N TYR A 319 -13.78 20.25 -0.10
CA TYR A 319 -15.09 20.03 -0.71
C TYR A 319 -15.77 18.78 -0.13
N ALA A 320 -15.04 17.67 -0.03
CA ALA A 320 -15.55 16.44 0.57
C ALA A 320 -15.91 16.57 2.06
N GLN A 321 -15.29 17.50 2.79
CA GLN A 321 -15.63 17.80 4.19
C GLN A 321 -16.92 18.62 4.33
N THR A 322 -17.17 19.54 3.40
CA THR A 322 -18.17 20.61 3.59
C THR A 322 -19.39 20.50 2.68
N LYS A 323 -19.26 19.81 1.54
CA LYS A 323 -20.26 19.80 0.44
C LYS A 323 -20.57 18.41 -0.10
N LEU A 324 -19.97 17.34 0.47
CA LEU A 324 -20.19 15.98 0.03
C LEU A 324 -21.68 15.59 0.08
N ASN A 325 -22.20 15.13 -1.05
CA ASN A 325 -23.53 14.57 -1.18
C ASN A 325 -23.55 13.53 -2.31
N GLU A 326 -24.66 12.81 -2.47
CA GLU A 326 -24.81 11.72 -3.45
C GLU A 326 -24.53 12.14 -4.90
N ASN A 327 -24.75 13.42 -5.23
CA ASN A 327 -24.55 13.98 -6.57
C ASN A 327 -23.17 14.65 -6.75
N SER A 328 -22.28 14.58 -5.75
CA SER A 328 -20.94 15.14 -5.84
C SER A 328 -20.14 14.47 -6.98
N PRO A 329 -19.65 15.23 -7.97
CA PRO A 329 -18.83 14.67 -9.05
C PRO A 329 -17.51 14.10 -8.52
N THR A 330 -17.10 12.93 -9.01
CA THR A 330 -15.85 12.26 -8.59
C THR A 330 -14.62 13.14 -8.80
N ASP A 331 -14.57 13.95 -9.87
CA ASP A 331 -13.45 14.85 -10.15
C ASP A 331 -13.36 16.03 -9.16
N SER A 332 -14.43 16.28 -8.39
CA SER A 332 -14.45 17.26 -7.29
C SER A 332 -14.06 16.63 -5.95
N LEU A 333 -13.80 15.32 -5.91
CA LEU A 333 -13.49 14.56 -4.70
C LEU A 333 -12.02 14.12 -4.70
N PRO A 334 -11.40 14.01 -3.51
CA PRO A 334 -9.97 13.79 -3.43
C PRO A 334 -9.60 12.40 -3.95
N LEU A 335 -8.49 12.33 -4.67
CA LEU A 335 -7.90 11.08 -5.17
C LEU A 335 -8.84 10.24 -6.08
N GLY A 336 -9.88 10.87 -6.64
CA GLY A 336 -10.86 10.18 -7.48
C GLY A 336 -11.79 9.22 -6.72
N ILE A 337 -11.90 9.36 -5.40
CA ILE A 337 -12.80 8.53 -4.58
C ILE A 337 -14.25 8.96 -4.83
N SER A 338 -15.16 8.00 -5.06
CA SER A 338 -16.56 8.30 -5.35
C SER A 338 -17.31 8.87 -4.15
N ALA A 339 -18.38 9.63 -4.42
CA ALA A 339 -19.26 10.15 -3.38
C ALA A 339 -19.88 9.03 -2.54
N ALA A 340 -20.35 7.97 -3.21
CA ALA A 340 -20.93 6.79 -2.56
C ALA A 340 -19.94 6.15 -1.57
N TYR A 341 -18.67 6.02 -1.97
CA TYR A 341 -17.63 5.46 -1.10
C TYR A 341 -17.38 6.34 0.13
N LEU A 342 -17.13 7.64 -0.06
CA LEU A 342 -16.85 8.56 1.06
C LEU A 342 -18.04 8.70 2.02
N MET A 343 -19.26 8.80 1.49
CA MET A 343 -20.47 8.85 2.31
C MET A 343 -20.65 7.58 3.12
N TYR A 344 -20.46 6.41 2.50
CA TYR A 344 -20.57 5.13 3.18
C TYR A 344 -19.49 4.98 4.27
N LEU A 345 -18.25 5.43 3.98
CA LEU A 345 -17.17 5.46 4.96
C LEU A 345 -17.53 6.36 6.15
N ASN A 346 -18.00 7.58 5.90
CA ASN A 346 -18.44 8.51 6.95
C ASN A 346 -19.63 7.97 7.75
N GLN A 347 -20.54 7.20 7.14
CA GLN A 347 -21.64 6.54 7.84
C GLN A 347 -21.16 5.41 8.76
N ASN A 348 -20.04 4.78 8.45
CA ASN A 348 -19.48 3.64 9.17
C ASN A 348 -18.14 3.96 9.86
N SER A 349 -17.96 5.23 10.24
CA SER A 349 -16.71 5.73 10.80
C SER A 349 -16.48 5.31 12.26
N PRO A 350 -15.22 5.30 12.74
CA PRO A 350 -14.87 5.16 14.16
C PRO A 350 -15.64 6.10 15.08
N GLN A 351 -15.86 7.35 14.68
CA GLN A 351 -16.61 8.32 15.48
C GLN A 351 -18.04 7.86 15.77
N LYS A 352 -18.64 7.11 14.85
CA LYS A 352 -20.01 6.59 15.00
C LYS A 352 -20.04 5.20 15.62
N LEU A 353 -19.02 4.38 15.37
CA LEU A 353 -19.06 2.94 15.65
C LEU A 353 -18.07 2.47 16.72
N SER A 354 -17.13 3.30 17.19
CA SER A 354 -16.06 2.90 18.12
C SER A 354 -16.56 2.15 19.36
N LEU A 355 -17.73 2.51 19.90
CA LEU A 355 -18.33 1.84 21.05
C LEU A 355 -18.62 0.34 20.81
N ASN A 356 -18.69 -0.13 19.56
CA ASN A 356 -18.78 -1.56 19.24
C ASN A 356 -17.56 -2.34 19.75
N LEU A 357 -16.41 -1.68 19.90
CA LEU A 357 -15.20 -2.27 20.43
C LEU A 357 -15.12 -2.26 21.96
N ASN A 358 -16.05 -1.64 22.69
CA ASN A 358 -15.94 -1.48 24.15
C ASN A 358 -15.90 -2.80 24.94
N GLN A 359 -16.49 -3.86 24.39
CA GLN A 359 -16.52 -5.18 25.01
C GLN A 359 -15.48 -6.14 24.41
N LYS A 360 -14.56 -5.62 23.60
CA LYS A 360 -13.52 -6.41 22.94
C LYS A 360 -12.15 -6.12 23.52
N LYS A 361 -11.31 -7.15 23.49
CA LYS A 361 -9.87 -7.00 23.66
C LYS A 361 -9.32 -6.28 22.43
N VAL A 362 -8.66 -5.14 22.63
CA VAL A 362 -8.13 -4.33 21.52
C VAL A 362 -6.72 -3.85 21.84
N LEU A 363 -5.82 -3.89 20.86
CA LEU A 363 -4.49 -3.31 20.95
C LEU A 363 -4.33 -2.30 19.82
N PHE A 364 -3.93 -1.08 20.14
CA PHE A 364 -3.49 -0.11 19.15
C PHE A 364 -1.98 0.07 19.21
N ILE A 365 -1.33 -0.02 18.06
CA ILE A 365 0.11 0.22 17.88
C ILE A 365 0.26 1.36 16.88
N GLN A 366 1.00 2.39 17.27
CA GLN A 366 1.19 3.62 16.49
C GLN A 366 2.67 3.95 16.31
N GLY A 367 3.07 4.31 15.09
CA GLY A 367 4.39 4.88 14.85
C GLY A 367 4.44 6.36 15.25
N GLY A 368 5.47 6.75 16.01
CA GLY A 368 5.64 8.12 16.49
C GLY A 368 6.02 9.13 15.40
N ARG A 369 6.54 8.65 14.26
CA ARG A 369 6.90 9.47 13.09
C ARG A 369 5.85 9.41 11.98
N ASP A 370 4.76 8.67 12.19
CA ASP A 370 3.72 8.51 11.19
C ASP A 370 3.06 9.86 10.88
N TYR A 371 3.14 10.30 9.63
CA TYR A 371 2.47 11.52 9.17
C TYR A 371 1.14 11.21 8.46
N GLN A 372 0.93 9.96 8.05
CA GLN A 372 -0.30 9.50 7.40
C GLN A 372 -1.41 9.30 8.42
N VAL A 373 -1.05 8.70 9.56
CA VAL A 373 -1.90 8.56 10.74
C VAL A 373 -1.10 9.06 11.94
N PRO A 374 -1.14 10.37 12.25
CA PRO A 374 -0.33 10.93 13.31
C PRO A 374 -0.71 10.38 14.70
N PRO A 375 0.20 10.40 15.69
CA PRO A 375 -0.11 9.96 17.06
C PRO A 375 -1.34 10.61 17.70
N SER A 376 -1.77 11.78 17.23
CA SER A 376 -3.03 12.40 17.64
C SER A 376 -4.27 11.54 17.32
N GLU A 377 -4.22 10.67 16.31
CA GLU A 377 -5.29 9.72 16.00
C GLU A 377 -5.40 8.62 17.07
N LEU A 378 -4.26 8.16 17.61
CA LEU A 378 -4.24 7.24 18.74
C LEU A 378 -4.87 7.87 19.99
N GLU A 379 -4.61 9.15 20.25
CA GLU A 379 -5.24 9.87 21.37
C GLU A 379 -6.76 9.96 21.22
N LYS A 380 -7.28 10.11 20.00
CA LYS A 380 -8.73 10.05 19.73
C LYS A 380 -9.30 8.65 20.01
N TRP A 381 -8.59 7.58 19.63
CA TRP A 381 -8.96 6.22 19.99
C TRP A 381 -8.98 5.99 21.51
N LYS A 382 -7.95 6.45 22.23
CA LYS A 382 -7.91 6.40 23.71
C LYS A 382 -9.11 7.09 24.34
N GLN A 383 -9.47 8.27 23.83
CA GLN A 383 -10.64 9.01 24.33
C GLN A 383 -11.94 8.25 24.05
N ALA A 384 -12.11 7.73 22.84
CA ALA A 384 -13.32 7.02 22.42
C ALA A 384 -13.53 5.73 23.20
N LEU A 385 -12.45 5.02 23.52
CA LEU A 385 -12.46 3.73 24.21
C LEU A 385 -12.08 3.83 25.69
N LYS A 386 -12.20 5.01 26.30
CA LYS A 386 -11.85 5.24 27.72
C LYS A 386 -12.53 4.29 28.72
N ALA A 387 -13.68 3.73 28.34
CA ALA A 387 -14.45 2.79 29.17
C ALA A 387 -14.07 1.33 28.91
N ASN A 388 -13.26 1.04 27.89
CA ASN A 388 -12.79 -0.30 27.58
C ASN A 388 -11.53 -0.62 28.39
N THR A 389 -11.68 -1.42 29.44
CA THR A 389 -10.57 -1.87 30.31
C THR A 389 -9.66 -2.91 29.67
N GLN A 390 -10.02 -3.42 28.49
CA GLN A 390 -9.25 -4.38 27.69
C GLN A 390 -8.63 -3.74 26.44
N ALA A 391 -8.61 -2.41 26.37
CA ALA A 391 -7.95 -1.65 25.32
C ALA A 391 -6.54 -1.23 25.75
N ASP A 392 -5.54 -1.65 24.98
CA ASP A 392 -4.14 -1.28 25.13
C ASP A 392 -3.69 -0.34 24.01
N PHE A 393 -2.78 0.58 24.31
CA PHE A 393 -2.31 1.59 23.36
C PHE A 393 -0.79 1.77 23.49
N GLU A 394 -0.06 1.61 22.38
CA GLU A 394 1.39 1.73 22.35
C GLU A 394 1.85 2.65 21.22
N VAL A 395 2.84 3.49 21.54
CA VAL A 395 3.52 4.35 20.58
C VAL A 395 4.97 3.93 20.50
N TYR A 396 5.46 3.65 19.30
CA TYR A 396 6.85 3.36 19.02
C TYR A 396 7.50 4.58 18.36
N PRO A 397 8.31 5.38 19.10
CA PRO A 397 8.67 6.73 18.70
C PRO A 397 9.36 6.86 17.34
N VAL A 398 10.09 5.84 16.92
CA VAL A 398 10.94 5.87 15.72
C VAL A 398 10.28 5.25 14.48
N LEU A 399 9.06 4.72 14.60
CA LEU A 399 8.38 4.07 13.49
C LEU A 399 7.60 5.05 12.61
N ASN A 400 7.68 4.84 11.29
CA ASN A 400 6.82 5.49 10.31
C ASN A 400 5.49 4.73 10.12
N HIS A 401 4.69 5.12 9.13
CA HIS A 401 3.36 4.53 8.88
C HIS A 401 3.38 3.02 8.64
N LEU A 402 4.42 2.51 7.97
CA LEU A 402 4.57 1.09 7.66
C LEU A 402 5.11 0.28 8.86
N GLY A 403 5.42 0.95 9.98
CA GLY A 403 6.09 0.30 11.11
C GLY A 403 7.58 0.12 10.93
N LEU A 404 8.21 0.85 10.00
CA LEU A 404 9.65 0.78 9.77
C LEU A 404 10.36 1.87 10.58
N GLU A 405 11.51 1.53 11.15
CA GLU A 405 12.36 2.50 11.85
C GLU A 405 12.91 3.57 10.91
N GLY A 406 13.02 4.79 11.41
CA GLY A 406 13.77 5.83 10.72
C GLY A 406 14.06 7.03 11.63
N LYS A 407 14.53 8.12 11.03
CA LYS A 407 15.03 9.30 11.77
C LYS A 407 14.40 10.58 11.25
N GLY A 408 14.19 11.54 12.14
CA GLY A 408 13.62 12.85 11.79
C GLY A 408 12.19 12.77 11.25
N LYS A 409 11.80 13.71 10.39
CA LYS A 409 10.49 13.71 9.72
C LYS A 409 10.39 12.51 8.76
N SER A 410 9.30 11.74 8.88
CA SER A 410 9.00 10.63 7.98
C SER A 410 8.67 11.15 6.58
N LYS A 411 9.10 10.40 5.55
CA LYS A 411 8.84 10.77 4.15
C LYS A 411 8.52 9.54 3.30
N PRO A 412 7.79 9.70 2.19
CA PRO A 412 7.48 8.58 1.28
C PRO A 412 8.71 7.80 0.81
N GLU A 413 9.86 8.46 0.60
CA GLU A 413 11.07 7.82 0.09
C GLU A 413 11.68 6.78 1.04
N GLU A 414 11.31 6.81 2.33
CA GLU A 414 11.76 5.80 3.29
C GLU A 414 11.28 4.39 2.93
N TYR A 415 10.16 4.26 2.21
CA TYR A 415 9.61 2.97 1.80
C TYR A 415 10.42 2.28 0.70
N GLU A 416 11.36 3.00 0.07
CA GLU A 416 12.30 2.45 -0.90
C GLU A 416 13.55 1.83 -0.24
N SER A 417 13.73 2.07 1.05
CA SER A 417 14.81 1.47 1.84
C SER A 417 14.34 0.15 2.47
N PRO A 418 15.18 -0.91 2.49
CA PRO A 418 14.85 -2.14 3.20
C PRO A 418 14.65 -1.88 4.69
N GLY A 419 13.56 -2.40 5.23
CA GLY A 419 13.25 -2.38 6.64
C GLY A 419 12.24 -3.46 6.98
N ASN A 420 12.17 -3.79 8.27
CA ASN A 420 11.19 -4.71 8.82
C ASN A 420 10.53 -4.08 10.04
N VAL A 421 9.37 -4.62 10.43
CA VAL A 421 8.75 -4.29 11.72
C VAL A 421 9.67 -4.77 12.85
N PRO A 422 9.95 -3.99 13.90
CA PRO A 422 10.83 -4.43 14.99
C PRO A 422 10.30 -5.64 15.75
N GLU A 423 11.20 -6.45 16.31
CA GLU A 423 10.82 -7.66 17.06
C GLU A 423 9.92 -7.33 18.27
N GLU A 424 10.18 -6.21 18.95
CA GLU A 424 9.38 -5.77 20.11
C GLU A 424 7.89 -5.57 19.76
N VAL A 425 7.60 -5.02 18.57
CA VAL A 425 6.24 -4.85 18.06
C VAL A 425 5.59 -6.21 17.83
N ILE A 426 6.32 -7.14 17.20
CA ILE A 426 5.85 -8.52 16.99
C ILE A 426 5.60 -9.22 18.33
N ASN A 427 6.54 -9.13 19.27
CA ASN A 427 6.40 -9.69 20.61
C ASN A 427 5.19 -9.10 21.34
N ARG A 428 4.87 -7.82 21.12
CA ARG A 428 3.67 -7.22 21.68
C ARG A 428 2.39 -7.81 21.10
N MET A 429 2.32 -7.98 19.77
CA MET A 429 1.19 -8.62 19.09
C MET A 429 1.03 -10.07 19.53
N VAL A 430 2.13 -10.83 19.65
CA VAL A 430 2.11 -12.21 20.17
C VAL A 430 1.56 -12.26 21.59
N ARG A 431 2.07 -11.39 22.48
CA ARG A 431 1.59 -11.32 23.87
C ARG A 431 0.08 -11.05 23.90
N PHE A 432 -0.40 -10.08 23.14
CA PHE A 432 -1.83 -9.75 23.04
C PHE A 432 -2.70 -10.93 22.60
N VAL A 433 -2.22 -11.74 21.67
CA VAL A 433 -2.99 -12.88 21.13
C VAL A 433 -2.96 -14.08 22.07
N LEU A 434 -1.83 -14.33 22.76
CA LEU A 434 -1.65 -15.52 23.60
C LEU A 434 -2.06 -15.33 25.07
N TYR A 435 -1.97 -14.10 25.59
CA TYR A 435 -2.22 -13.73 26.98
C TYR A 435 -3.11 -12.49 27.01
#